data_AF-A0A090S5X4-F1
#
_entry.id   AF-A0A090S5X4-F1
#
_cell.length_a   1.000
_cell.length_b   1.000
_cell.length_c   1.000
_cell.angle_alpha   90.00
_cell.angle_beta   90.00
_cell.angle_gamma   90.00
#
_symmetry.space_group_name_H-M   'P 1'
#
loop_
_entity.id
_entity.type
_entity.pdbx_description
1 polymer ?
#
loop_
_entity_poly.entity_id
_entity_poly.type
_entity_poly.pdbx_seq_one_letter_code
_entity_poly.pdbx_strand_id
1 'polypeptide(L)' 'MIQAAWTVAVATFSRGMPQESVARVLAVMGMITVGFLLFIIVTSNPFLRTLPFFPVDGRDLNPLLQDPA' A
#
# COMPACT_ATOMS: atom_id res chain seq x y z
N MET A 1 0.29 -1.92 -5.02
CA MET A 1 -0.52 -1.73 -6.26
C MET A 1 -0.43 -2.94 -7.18
N ILE A 2 0.76 -3.40 -7.58
CA ILE A 2 0.95 -4.59 -8.44
C ILE A 2 0.25 -5.86 -7.89
N GLN A 3 0.34 -6.13 -6.59
CA GLN A 3 -0.26 -7.32 -5.96
C GLN A 3 -1.80 -7.31 -6.00
N ALA A 4 -2.41 -6.13 -5.80
CA ALA A 4 -3.86 -5.98 -5.85
C ALA A 4 -4.37 -6.23 -7.29
N ALA A 5 -3.66 -5.72 -8.30
CA ALA A 5 -3.97 -5.99 -9.70
C ALA A 5 -3.92 -7.49 -10.02
N TRP A 6 -2.89 -8.20 -9.54
CA TRP A 6 -2.80 -9.65 -9.70
C TRP A 6 -3.92 -10.40 -8.96
N THR A 7 -4.32 -9.94 -7.78
CA THR A 7 -5.43 -10.56 -7.02
C THR A 7 -6.75 -10.47 -7.79
N VAL A 8 -7.03 -9.31 -8.37
CA VAL A 8 -8.20 -9.10 -9.23
C VAL A 8 -8.12 -9.97 -10.48
N ALA A 9 -6.97 -9.98 -11.17
CA ALA A 9 -6.78 -10.80 -12.37
C ALA A 9 -6.99 -12.29 -12.09
N VAL A 10 -6.41 -12.82 -11.00
CA VAL A 10 -6.61 -14.22 -10.61
C VAL A 10 -8.08 -14.49 -10.33
N ALA A 11 -8.76 -13.64 -9.53
CA ALA A 11 -10.18 -13.81 -9.23
C ALA A 11 -11.08 -13.78 -10.48
N THR A 12 -10.73 -13.00 -11.50
CA THR A 12 -11.53 -12.88 -12.73
C THR A 12 -11.24 -13.97 -13.76
N PHE A 13 -9.98 -14.41 -13.90
CA PHE A 13 -9.56 -15.34 -14.95
C PHE A 13 -9.50 -16.82 -14.49
N SER A 14 -9.65 -17.11 -13.19
CA SER A 14 -9.58 -18.49 -12.67
C SER A 14 -10.90 -19.27 -12.66
N ARG A 15 -11.91 -18.82 -13.42
CA ARG A 15 -13.29 -19.39 -13.43
C ARG A 15 -13.38 -20.87 -13.86
N GLY A 16 -12.35 -21.42 -14.50
CA GLY A 16 -12.29 -22.82 -14.93
C GLY A 16 -11.60 -23.78 -13.94
N MET A 17 -11.11 -23.28 -12.80
CA MET A 17 -10.36 -24.08 -11.82
C MET A 17 -11.22 -24.46 -10.60
N PRO A 18 -10.88 -25.55 -9.88
CA PRO A 18 -11.54 -25.91 -8.63
C PRO A 18 -11.58 -24.72 -7.66
N GLN A 19 -12.77 -24.42 -7.14
CA GLN A 19 -13.00 -23.27 -6.27
C GLN A 19 -12.09 -23.28 -5.03
N GLU A 20 -11.76 -24.47 -4.53
CA GLU A 20 -10.86 -24.64 -3.40
C GLU A 20 -9.44 -24.13 -3.68
N SER A 21 -8.92 -24.39 -4.89
CA SER A 21 -7.59 -23.92 -5.31
C SER A 21 -7.56 -22.39 -5.44
N VAL A 22 -8.60 -21.80 -6.04
CA VAL A 22 -8.72 -20.34 -6.19
C VAL A 22 -8.83 -19.66 -4.82
N ALA A 23 -9.62 -20.23 -3.92
CA ALA A 23 -9.77 -19.71 -2.57
C ALA A 23 -8.45 -19.72 -1.79
N ARG A 24 -7.66 -20.79 -1.90
CA ARG A 24 -6.33 -20.87 -1.28
C ARG A 24 -5.37 -19.80 -1.82
N VAL A 25 -5.34 -19.60 -3.14
CA VAL A 25 -4.48 -18.58 -3.76
C VAL A 25 -4.89 -17.18 -3.29
N LEU A 26 -6.17 -16.85 -3.33
CA LEU A 26 -6.66 -15.55 -2.86
C LEU A 26 -6.39 -15.33 -1.36
N ALA A 27 -6.54 -16.37 -0.54
CA ALA A 27 -6.22 -16.31 0.89
C ALA A 27 -4.74 -16.01 1.12
N VAL A 28 -3.83 -16.67 0.41
CA VAL A 28 -2.38 -16.43 0.51
C VAL A 28 -2.03 -15.02 0.03
N MET A 29 -2.59 -14.57 -1.09
CA MET A 29 -2.39 -13.20 -1.58
C MET A 29 -2.87 -12.17 -0.55
N GLY A 30 -4.05 -12.38 0.04
CA GLY A 30 -4.59 -11.53 1.10
C GLY A 30 -3.69 -11.48 2.33
N MET A 31 -3.22 -12.63 2.83
CA MET A 31 -2.31 -12.69 3.97
C MET A 31 -1.00 -11.94 3.71
N ILE A 32 -0.42 -12.06 2.51
CA ILE A 32 0.80 -11.33 2.14
C ILE A 32 0.53 -9.81 2.17
N THR A 33 -0.60 -9.35 1.60
CA THR A 33 -0.95 -7.92 1.62
C THR A 33 -1.11 -7.41 3.05
N VAL A 34 -1.82 -8.14 3.91
CA VAL A 34 -1.99 -7.78 5.33
C VAL A 34 -0.65 -7.73 6.05
N GLY A 35 0.23 -8.72 5.82
CA GLY A 35 1.57 -8.74 6.40
C GLY A 35 2.40 -7.51 6.03
N PHE A 36 2.40 -7.12 4.75
CA PHE A 36 3.07 -5.90 4.31
C PHE A 36 2.47 -4.63 4.90
N LEU A 37 1.14 -4.51 4.95
CA LEU A 37 0.47 -3.36 5.56
C LEU A 37 0.81 -3.24 7.04
N LEU A 38 0.77 -4.36 7.78
CA LEU A 38 1.14 -4.41 9.18
C LEU A 38 2.61 -4.02 9.38
N PHE A 39 3.51 -4.54 8.56
CA PHE A 39 4.94 -4.20 8.59
C PHE A 39 5.17 -2.70 8.38
N ILE A 40 4.48 -2.09 7.40
CA ILE A 40 4.54 -0.65 7.14
C ILE A 40 4.04 0.14 8.35
N ILE A 41 2.89 -0.23 8.93
CA ILE A 41 2.32 0.47 10.09
C ILE A 41 3.25 0.38 11.30
N VAL A 42 3.85 -0.79 11.56
CA VAL A 42 4.71 -1.00 12.73
C VAL A 42 6.09 -0.35 12.55
N THR A 43 6.69 -0.46 11.37
CA THR A 43 8.09 -0.07 11.16
C THR A 43 8.24 1.36 10.63
N SER A 44 7.36 1.76 9.72
CA SER A 44 7.44 3.02 8.97
C SER A 44 6.11 3.78 9.06
N ASN A 45 5.52 3.80 10.26
CA ASN A 45 4.17 4.30 10.49
C ASN A 45 3.93 5.65 9.79
N PRO A 46 3.20 5.69 8.66
CA PRO A 46 3.04 6.90 7.88
C PRO A 46 2.23 7.94 8.66
N PHE A 47 1.30 7.49 9.51
CA PHE A 47 0.40 8.36 10.25
C PHE A 47 1.14 9.20 11.30
N LEU A 48 2.12 8.61 11.99
CA LEU A 48 2.97 9.37 12.93
C LEU A 48 3.88 10.36 12.22
N ARG A 49 4.18 10.12 10.94
CA ARG A 49 5.10 10.96 10.17
C ARG A 49 4.41 12.19 9.56
N THR A 50 3.14 12.07 9.15
CA THR A 50 2.44 13.14 8.42
C THR A 50 1.27 13.77 9.17
N LEU A 51 0.75 13.18 10.25
CA LEU A 51 -0.36 13.75 11.02
C LEU A 51 0.10 14.22 12.42
N PRO A 52 -0.38 15.38 12.91
CA PRO A 52 -1.29 16.35 12.27
C PRO A 52 -0.56 17.42 11.43
N PHE A 53 0.77 17.48 11.50
CA PHE A 53 1.57 18.48 10.80
C PHE A 53 1.97 17.97 9.42
N PHE A 54 1.10 18.22 8.44
CA PHE A 54 1.52 18.18 7.04
C PHE A 54 2.60 19.24 6.86
N PRO A 55 3.72 18.94 6.18
CA PRO A 55 4.66 19.98 5.78
C PRO A 55 3.88 20.99 4.94
N VAL A 56 3.73 22.22 5.44
CA VAL A 56 3.27 23.34 4.62
C VAL A 56 4.25 23.45 3.46
N ASP A 57 3.71 23.51 2.24
CA ASP A 57 4.47 23.52 1.00
C ASP A 57 5.73 24.41 1.11
N GLY A 58 6.87 23.87 0.71
CA GLY A 58 8.13 24.62 0.61
C GLY A 58 9.28 24.15 1.52
N ARG A 59 9.04 23.33 2.56
CA ARG A 59 10.12 22.95 3.50
C ARG A 59 11.17 21.96 2.97
N ASP A 60 10.90 21.35 1.82
CA ASP A 60 11.85 20.51 1.05
C ASP A 60 12.51 21.25 -0.12
N LEU A 61 12.16 22.53 -0.35
CA LEU A 61 12.91 23.38 -1.27
C LEU A 61 14.20 23.84 -0.58
N ASN A 62 15.29 23.97 -1.35
CA ASN A 62 16.49 24.69 -0.93
C ASN A 62 16.05 26.03 -0.29
N PRO A 63 16.54 26.41 0.90
CA PRO A 63 16.11 27.64 1.58
C PRO A 63 16.16 28.91 0.74
N LEU A 64 16.94 28.93 -0.37
CA LEU A 64 16.98 30.03 -1.34
C LEU A 64 15.77 30.11 -2.30
N LEU A 65 14.96 29.06 -2.43
CA LEU A 65 13.77 28.98 -3.29
C LEU A 65 12.45 29.00 -2.50
N GLN A 66 12.54 29.16 -1.19
CA GLN A 66 11.39 29.41 -0.34
C GLN A 66 11.08 30.90 -0.43
N ASP A 67 9.94 31.27 -1.02
CA ASP A 67 9.47 32.65 -0.98
C ASP A 67 9.27 33.05 0.50
N PRO A 68 9.95 34.09 1.00
CA PRO A 68 9.66 34.61 2.32
C PRO A 68 8.28 35.27 2.30
N ALA A 69 7.39 34.80 3.16
CA ALA A 69 6.12 35.46 3.46
C ALA A 69 6.34 36.74 4.27
#